data_AF-A0A285CFQ1-F1
#
_entry.id   AF-A0A285CFQ1-F1
#
_cell.length_a   1.000
_cell.length_b   1.000
_cell.length_c   1.000
_cell.angle_alpha   90.00
_cell.angle_beta   90.00
_cell.angle_gamma   90.00
#
_symmetry.space_group_name_H-M   'P 1'
#
loop_
_entity.id
_entity.type
_entity.pdbx_description
1 polymer ?
#
loop_
_entity_poly.entity_id
_entity_poly.type
_entity_poly.pdbx_seq_one_letter_code
_entity_poly.pdbx_strand_id
1 'polypeptide(L)'
;MRGYGDNVWPSQAYSIALNAGLEEAYKNLLPAAVTAPQDYALPASTFAGTGVMTVPVRSPKDATKTLWLAPAGTTTFAAGPTMTSASGASTSVRVPQTAGDYRLYVVDAQGNASAASKALVRQRWNHVDDKAAGVTYSGTWSNWNDTKDMNGSEKFTNTAGNYAEFSFTGTGVRYLSMTQPNMGKVDVYIDGTLAQAGIDAYASTVTKQVPLFEKTNLAAGPHTIKVVCTGTKNTASSNTVCALDAFASIQFPAKNANFKVVNKSSNKAIDVSGGSLTAGANIIQWTDSGAGNQNWRFVPVGDGSYEIVSRNSALLMDVSGASTADGATVVQSSDTNAASQHWTLVASGNGYYKIKNVNSDKVLDVSSGGSQLVQTTDTNADSQLWKVVNVD
;
A
#
# COMPACT_ATOMS: atom_id res chain seq x y z
N MET A 1 -0.70 -25.83 -25.46
CA MET A 1 0.48 -25.46 -24.65
C MET A 1 0.04 -24.40 -23.65
N ARG A 2 0.00 -24.72 -22.35
CA ARG A 2 -0.38 -23.78 -21.29
C ARG A 2 0.90 -23.08 -20.81
N GLY A 3 1.02 -21.79 -21.10
CA GLY A 3 2.10 -20.96 -20.55
C GLY A 3 1.60 -20.28 -19.29
N TYR A 4 2.15 -20.68 -18.14
CA TYR A 4 2.16 -19.85 -16.93
C TYR A 4 3.52 -19.17 -16.86
N GLY A 5 3.51 -17.89 -16.53
CA GLY A 5 4.69 -17.09 -16.26
C GLY A 5 4.29 -15.90 -15.42
N ASP A 6 3.92 -16.17 -14.16
CA ASP A 6 3.93 -15.14 -13.11
C ASP A 6 5.17 -15.42 -12.24
N ASN A 7 6.28 -14.82 -12.66
CA ASN A 7 7.50 -14.75 -11.87
C ASN A 7 7.74 -13.26 -11.59
N VAL A 8 7.21 -12.78 -10.48
CA VAL A 8 7.53 -11.45 -9.95
C VAL A 8 8.96 -11.48 -9.39
N TRP A 9 9.89 -10.84 -10.08
CA TRP A 9 11.30 -10.72 -9.69
C TRP A 9 11.51 -9.60 -8.64
N PRO A 10 12.46 -9.72 -7.70
CA PRO A 10 12.69 -8.72 -6.67
C PRO A 10 13.37 -7.42 -7.18
N SER A 11 12.76 -6.31 -6.79
CA SER A 11 13.18 -4.89 -6.59
C SER A 11 14.32 -4.18 -7.35
N GLN A 12 15.29 -4.83 -7.99
CA GLN A 12 16.33 -4.11 -8.78
C GLN A 12 16.13 -4.21 -10.30
N ALA A 13 15.52 -5.28 -10.80
CA ALA A 13 15.13 -5.38 -12.21
C ALA A 13 13.89 -4.52 -12.54
N TYR A 14 13.17 -4.00 -11.53
CA TYR A 14 12.07 -3.07 -11.73
C TYR A 14 12.54 -1.75 -12.33
N SER A 15 13.73 -1.28 -11.98
CA SER A 15 14.37 -0.15 -12.67
C SER A 15 14.68 -0.49 -14.12
N ILE A 16 14.90 -1.75 -14.48
CA ILE A 16 15.06 -2.16 -15.88
C ILE A 16 13.69 -2.33 -16.55
N ALA A 17 12.60 -2.75 -15.91
CA ALA A 17 11.28 -2.73 -16.59
C ALA A 17 10.69 -1.32 -16.70
N LEU A 18 10.99 -0.45 -15.74
CA LEU A 18 10.62 0.97 -15.69
C LEU A 18 11.53 1.83 -16.60
N ASN A 19 12.83 1.48 -16.74
CA ASN A 19 13.82 2.19 -17.59
C ASN A 19 14.18 1.48 -18.90
N ALA A 20 13.87 0.19 -19.10
CA ALA A 20 13.92 -0.47 -20.42
C ALA A 20 12.63 -0.12 -21.15
N GLY A 21 12.38 1.19 -21.23
CA GLY A 21 11.33 1.71 -22.05
C GLY A 21 11.35 0.95 -23.36
N LEU A 22 10.17 0.51 -23.78
CA LEU A 22 9.89 0.74 -25.18
C LEU A 22 9.48 2.22 -25.22
N GLU A 23 10.51 3.08 -25.09
CA GLU A 23 10.44 4.50 -25.41
C GLU A 23 9.74 4.64 -26.77
N GLU A 24 9.16 5.80 -27.09
CA GLU A 24 8.53 6.05 -28.40
C GLU A 24 9.39 5.59 -29.59
N ALA A 25 10.72 5.57 -29.44
CA ALA A 25 11.69 5.06 -30.38
C ALA A 25 11.52 3.57 -30.77
N TYR A 26 10.99 2.72 -29.88
CA TYR A 26 10.90 1.27 -30.07
C TYR A 26 9.47 0.74 -30.31
N LYS A 27 8.48 1.63 -30.38
CA LYS A 27 7.06 1.28 -30.54
C LYS A 27 6.72 0.54 -31.85
N ASN A 28 7.62 0.58 -32.84
CA ASN A 28 7.45 -0.05 -34.15
C ASN A 28 7.89 -1.53 -34.17
N LEU A 29 8.46 -2.04 -33.08
CA LEU A 29 8.85 -3.46 -32.97
C LEU A 29 7.64 -4.39 -32.87
N LEU A 30 6.46 -3.88 -32.48
CA LEU A 30 5.19 -4.60 -32.49
C LEU A 30 4.16 -3.77 -33.26
N PRO A 31 3.60 -4.26 -34.39
CA PRO A 31 2.63 -3.49 -35.16
C PRO A 31 1.35 -3.28 -34.34
N ALA A 32 0.84 -2.05 -34.31
CA ALA A 32 -0.44 -1.71 -33.66
C ALA A 32 -1.62 -2.54 -34.20
N ALA A 33 -1.51 -3.04 -35.44
CA ALA A 33 -2.53 -3.85 -36.10
C ALA A 33 -2.77 -5.24 -35.45
N VAL A 34 -1.88 -5.72 -34.58
CA VAL A 34 -1.97 -7.06 -33.99
C VAL A 34 -2.27 -7.04 -32.48
N THR A 35 -2.32 -5.86 -31.86
CA THR A 35 -2.53 -5.69 -30.41
C THR A 35 -3.72 -4.77 -30.16
N ALA A 36 -4.61 -5.16 -29.24
CA ALA A 36 -5.74 -4.32 -28.86
C ALA A 36 -5.24 -2.96 -28.30
N PRO A 37 -5.93 -1.83 -28.55
CA PRO A 37 -5.42 -0.49 -28.27
C PRO A 37 -5.05 -0.27 -26.80
N GLN A 38 -5.80 -0.85 -25.87
CA GLN A 38 -5.52 -0.80 -24.44
C GLN A 38 -4.30 -1.64 -24.02
N ASP A 39 -4.07 -2.80 -24.65
CA ASP A 39 -2.93 -3.67 -24.39
C ASP A 39 -1.66 -3.10 -25.03
N TYR A 40 -1.83 -2.32 -26.11
CA TYR A 40 -0.75 -1.54 -26.70
C TYR A 40 -0.36 -0.36 -25.80
N ALA A 41 -1.35 0.38 -25.29
CA ALA A 41 -1.13 1.55 -24.45
C ALA A 41 -0.58 1.19 -23.05
N LEU A 42 -1.03 0.09 -22.45
CA LEU A 42 -0.49 -0.48 -21.22
C LEU A 42 0.03 -1.91 -21.46
N PRO A 43 1.29 -2.07 -21.90
CA PRO A 43 1.83 -3.37 -22.31
C PRO A 43 2.22 -4.29 -21.15
N ALA A 44 2.38 -3.74 -19.93
CA ALA A 44 2.82 -4.49 -18.76
C ALA A 44 2.16 -3.98 -17.48
N SER A 45 1.90 -4.91 -16.55
CA SER A 45 1.37 -4.55 -15.24
C SER A 45 2.38 -3.69 -14.49
N THR A 46 1.89 -2.62 -13.86
CA THR A 46 2.73 -1.62 -13.19
C THR A 46 2.28 -1.45 -11.74
N PHE A 47 3.24 -1.28 -10.84
CA PHE A 47 2.95 -0.85 -9.47
C PHE A 47 3.20 0.66 -9.39
N ALA A 48 2.21 1.42 -8.90
CA ALA A 48 2.37 2.83 -8.56
C ALA A 48 3.18 2.95 -7.25
N GLY A 49 4.45 2.55 -7.35
CA GLY A 49 5.42 2.56 -6.26
C GLY A 49 5.98 3.95 -6.01
N THR A 50 7.21 4.00 -5.48
CA THR A 50 7.78 5.21 -4.90
C THR A 50 7.83 6.41 -5.83
N GLY A 51 7.26 7.55 -5.40
CA GLY A 51 7.21 8.81 -6.14
C GLY A 51 6.24 8.82 -7.34
N VAL A 52 5.56 7.71 -7.62
CA VAL A 52 4.73 7.56 -8.83
C VAL A 52 3.34 8.16 -8.61
N MET A 53 3.09 9.31 -9.25
CA MET A 53 1.76 9.95 -9.35
C MET A 53 1.14 9.75 -10.75
N THR A 54 1.96 9.40 -11.73
CA THR A 54 1.55 9.04 -13.09
C THR A 54 2.25 7.74 -13.48
N VAL A 55 1.57 6.88 -14.23
CA VAL A 55 2.22 5.73 -14.87
C VAL A 55 2.51 6.06 -16.33
N PRO A 56 3.66 5.64 -16.87
CA PRO A 56 3.94 5.78 -18.29
C PRO A 56 2.97 4.91 -19.11
N VAL A 57 2.50 5.45 -20.23
CA VAL A 57 1.67 4.74 -21.22
C VAL A 57 2.19 5.01 -22.62
N ARG A 58 1.96 4.08 -23.55
CA ARG A 58 2.20 4.37 -24.96
C ARG A 58 1.07 5.23 -25.50
N SER A 59 1.42 6.30 -26.20
CA SER A 59 0.46 7.18 -26.84
C SER A 59 -0.14 6.51 -28.07
N PRO A 60 -1.48 6.36 -28.16
CA PRO A 60 -2.15 6.05 -29.44
C PRO A 60 -1.95 7.12 -30.52
N LYS A 61 -1.39 8.29 -30.20
CA LYS A 61 -1.23 9.47 -31.08
C LYS A 61 -2.54 9.98 -31.67
N ASP A 62 -3.62 9.78 -30.92
CA ASP A 62 -4.95 10.18 -31.32
C ASP A 62 -5.59 10.97 -30.18
N ALA A 63 -5.54 12.30 -30.32
CA ALA A 63 -6.07 13.22 -29.31
C ALA A 63 -7.60 13.16 -29.19
N THR A 64 -8.30 12.54 -30.16
CA THR A 64 -9.75 12.34 -30.09
C THR A 64 -10.13 11.20 -29.14
N LYS A 65 -9.17 10.35 -28.78
CA LYS A 65 -9.34 9.28 -27.80
C LYS A 65 -8.97 9.75 -26.41
N THR A 66 -9.50 9.06 -25.42
CA THR A 66 -9.16 9.26 -24.01
C THR A 66 -8.66 7.94 -23.41
N LEU A 67 -7.53 8.00 -22.72
CA LEU A 67 -7.01 6.91 -21.91
C LEU A 67 -7.64 6.99 -20.52
N TRP A 68 -8.13 5.87 -20.00
CA TRP A 68 -8.74 5.80 -18.68
C TRP A 68 -8.11 4.70 -17.84
N LEU A 69 -7.64 5.03 -16.65
CA LEU A 69 -7.37 4.04 -15.61
C LEU A 69 -8.60 3.92 -14.73
N ALA A 70 -9.26 2.76 -14.74
CA ALA A 70 -10.50 2.52 -14.01
C ALA A 70 -10.58 1.07 -13.49
N PRO A 71 -11.44 0.77 -12.50
CA PRO A 71 -11.64 -0.59 -12.00
C PRO A 71 -12.08 -1.55 -13.13
N ALA A 72 -11.75 -2.83 -12.99
CA ALA A 72 -12.24 -3.85 -13.92
C ALA A 72 -13.78 -3.88 -13.93
N GLY A 73 -14.37 -4.00 -15.13
CA GLY A 73 -15.82 -3.99 -15.33
C GLY A 73 -16.45 -2.60 -15.46
N THR A 74 -15.65 -1.53 -15.48
CA THR A 74 -16.16 -0.16 -15.70
C THR A 74 -16.85 -0.03 -17.06
N THR A 75 -18.08 0.49 -17.05
CA THR A 75 -18.89 0.79 -18.25
C THR A 75 -19.24 2.26 -18.39
N THR A 76 -19.02 3.06 -17.34
CA THR A 76 -19.25 4.52 -17.32
C THR A 76 -18.01 5.19 -16.76
N PHE A 77 -17.49 6.18 -17.49
CA PHE A 77 -16.21 6.81 -17.18
C PHE A 77 -16.42 8.24 -16.69
N ALA A 78 -15.96 8.51 -15.47
CA ALA A 78 -16.06 9.83 -14.86
C ALA A 78 -14.82 10.07 -13.97
N ALA A 79 -14.09 11.15 -14.22
CA ALA A 79 -12.86 11.43 -13.47
C ALA A 79 -13.18 11.64 -11.98
N GLY A 80 -12.36 11.06 -11.12
CA GLY A 80 -12.55 11.11 -9.68
C GLY A 80 -11.46 10.33 -8.93
N PRO A 81 -11.66 10.05 -7.63
CA PRO A 81 -10.65 9.38 -6.82
C PRO A 81 -10.40 7.92 -7.25
N THR A 82 -11.40 7.27 -7.87
CA THR A 82 -11.35 5.86 -8.29
C THR A 82 -11.03 5.67 -9.77
N MET A 83 -10.99 6.73 -10.59
CA MET A 83 -10.59 6.62 -11.98
C MET A 83 -10.13 7.95 -12.54
N THR A 84 -9.09 7.90 -13.38
CA THR A 84 -8.39 9.07 -13.93
C THR A 84 -8.30 8.94 -15.44
N SER A 85 -8.18 10.07 -16.11
CA SER A 85 -8.07 10.12 -17.56
C SER A 85 -6.86 10.92 -18.04
N ALA A 86 -6.45 10.64 -19.27
CA ALA A 86 -5.47 11.41 -20.01
C ALA A 86 -5.86 11.43 -21.50
N SER A 87 -5.39 12.43 -22.26
CA SER A 87 -5.58 12.43 -23.71
C SER A 87 -4.93 11.19 -24.33
N GLY A 88 -5.52 10.64 -25.40
CA GLY A 88 -4.94 9.60 -26.25
C GLY A 88 -3.67 10.03 -27.01
N ALA A 89 -3.24 11.28 -26.86
CA ALA A 89 -1.91 11.74 -27.27
C ALA A 89 -0.86 11.65 -26.13
N SER A 90 -1.28 11.43 -24.89
CA SER A 90 -0.40 11.49 -23.70
C SER A 90 0.53 10.28 -23.61
N THR A 91 1.70 10.49 -23.02
CA THR A 91 2.69 9.45 -22.70
C THR A 91 2.66 9.01 -21.23
N SER A 92 1.75 9.59 -20.44
CA SER A 92 1.49 9.19 -19.07
C SER A 92 0.02 9.41 -18.71
N VAL A 93 -0.46 8.70 -17.69
CA VAL A 93 -1.78 8.89 -17.10
C VAL A 93 -1.65 8.94 -15.59
N ARG A 94 -2.38 9.85 -14.94
CA ARG A 94 -2.38 9.97 -13.47
C ARG A 94 -2.90 8.69 -12.85
N VAL A 95 -2.31 8.23 -11.76
CA VAL A 95 -2.82 7.08 -11.01
C VAL A 95 -4.04 7.53 -10.18
N PRO A 96 -5.13 6.74 -10.11
CA PRO A 96 -6.23 7.03 -9.19
C PRO A 96 -5.76 7.21 -7.74
N GLN A 97 -6.47 8.02 -6.96
CA GLN A 97 -6.13 8.32 -5.56
C GLN A 97 -6.53 7.19 -4.60
N THR A 98 -7.60 6.47 -4.92
CA THR A 98 -8.05 5.34 -4.12
C THR A 98 -7.11 4.15 -4.32
N ALA A 99 -6.79 3.44 -3.23
CA ALA A 99 -6.04 2.20 -3.33
C ALA A 99 -6.88 1.12 -4.04
N GLY A 100 -6.29 0.43 -5.00
CA GLY A 100 -6.98 -0.56 -5.81
C GLY A 100 -6.14 -1.06 -6.98
N ASP A 101 -6.70 -2.03 -7.70
CA ASP A 101 -6.16 -2.52 -8.95
C ASP A 101 -6.99 -1.96 -10.10
N TYR A 102 -6.30 -1.34 -11.06
CA TYR A 102 -6.88 -0.60 -12.17
C TYR A 102 -6.51 -1.23 -13.50
N ARG A 103 -7.39 -1.08 -14.49
CA ARG A 103 -7.18 -1.47 -15.88
C ARG A 103 -7.17 -0.22 -16.75
N LEU A 104 -6.41 -0.28 -17.84
CA LEU A 104 -6.46 0.75 -18.87
C LEU A 104 -7.60 0.46 -19.85
N TYR A 105 -8.34 1.51 -20.19
CA TYR A 105 -9.35 1.55 -21.24
C TYR A 105 -9.01 2.67 -22.22
N VAL A 106 -9.34 2.46 -23.50
CA VAL A 106 -9.28 3.50 -24.52
C VAL A 106 -10.71 3.80 -24.94
N VAL A 107 -11.14 5.05 -24.77
CA VAL A 107 -12.49 5.52 -25.10
C VAL A 107 -12.42 6.43 -26.32
N ASP A 108 -13.24 6.17 -27.34
CA ASP A 108 -13.30 6.99 -28.55
C ASP A 108 -14.15 8.26 -28.37
N ALA A 109 -14.20 9.11 -29.40
CA ALA A 109 -14.95 10.36 -29.39
C ALA A 109 -16.48 10.17 -29.28
N GLN A 110 -16.98 8.96 -29.55
CA GLN A 110 -18.39 8.59 -29.44
C GLN A 110 -18.72 7.98 -28.07
N GLY A 111 -17.72 7.81 -27.20
CA GLY A 111 -17.88 7.23 -25.87
C GLY A 111 -17.78 5.71 -25.83
N ASN A 112 -17.44 5.04 -26.94
CA ASN A 112 -17.27 3.59 -26.94
C ASN A 112 -15.92 3.25 -26.29
N ALA A 113 -15.97 2.38 -25.29
CA ALA A 113 -14.78 1.91 -24.58
C ALA A 113 -14.25 0.61 -25.19
N SER A 114 -12.93 0.48 -25.24
CA SER A 114 -12.27 -0.80 -25.46
C SER A 114 -12.59 -1.80 -24.34
N ALA A 115 -12.24 -3.08 -24.55
CA ALA A 115 -12.12 -3.99 -23.41
C ALA A 115 -11.06 -3.49 -22.41
N ALA A 116 -11.08 -4.02 -21.19
CA ALA A 116 -10.04 -3.76 -20.20
C ALA A 116 -8.67 -4.31 -20.67
N SER A 117 -7.59 -3.59 -20.36
CA SER A 117 -6.23 -4.11 -20.60
C SER A 117 -5.99 -5.41 -19.85
N LYS A 118 -5.12 -6.29 -20.36
CA LYS A 118 -4.66 -7.48 -19.65
C LYS A 118 -3.75 -7.12 -18.48
N ALA A 119 -2.86 -6.16 -18.71
CA ALA A 119 -2.03 -5.54 -17.69
C ALA A 119 -2.89 -4.75 -16.69
N LEU A 120 -2.40 -4.63 -15.46
CA LEU A 120 -3.06 -3.88 -14.40
C LEU A 120 -2.11 -2.85 -13.75
N VAL A 121 -2.67 -1.76 -13.22
CA VAL A 121 -1.95 -0.78 -12.41
C VAL A 121 -2.37 -0.97 -10.96
N ARG A 122 -1.43 -1.35 -10.09
CA ARG A 122 -1.67 -1.49 -8.66
C ARG A 122 -1.34 -0.18 -7.94
N GLN A 123 -2.31 0.39 -7.26
CA GLN A 123 -2.16 1.53 -6.36
C GLN A 123 -2.44 1.09 -4.94
N ARG A 124 -1.49 1.27 -4.02
CA ARG A 124 -1.63 0.83 -2.61
C ARG A 124 -1.56 1.97 -1.60
N TRP A 125 -1.40 3.21 -2.08
CA TRP A 125 -1.41 4.40 -1.25
C TRP A 125 -2.83 4.75 -0.84
N ASN A 126 -3.12 4.64 0.45
CA ASN A 126 -4.31 5.20 1.06
C ASN A 126 -4.02 6.64 1.46
N HIS A 127 -4.68 7.60 0.80
CA HIS A 127 -4.46 9.01 1.04
C HIS A 127 -5.35 9.55 2.16
N VAL A 128 -4.83 10.51 2.92
CA VAL A 128 -5.48 11.22 4.01
C VAL A 128 -5.27 12.71 3.78
N ASP A 129 -6.37 13.38 3.49
CA ASP A 129 -6.48 14.79 3.12
C ASP A 129 -6.03 15.76 4.23
N ASP A 130 -5.64 16.99 3.86
CA ASP A 130 -5.23 18.04 4.81
C ASP A 130 -6.30 18.34 5.87
N LYS A 131 -7.58 18.17 5.55
CA LYS A 131 -8.70 18.40 6.47
C LYS A 131 -9.22 17.13 7.15
N ALA A 132 -8.64 15.97 6.88
CA ALA A 132 -9.10 14.73 7.48
C ALA A 132 -8.89 14.75 9.01
N ALA A 133 -9.85 14.22 9.75
CA ALA A 133 -9.82 14.19 11.22
C ALA A 133 -8.61 13.44 11.81
N GLY A 134 -7.95 12.59 11.02
CA GLY A 134 -6.73 11.88 11.42
C GLY A 134 -5.45 12.72 11.35
N VAL A 135 -5.51 13.94 10.78
CA VAL A 135 -4.37 14.86 10.71
C VAL A 135 -4.45 15.87 11.83
N THR A 136 -3.38 15.96 12.62
CA THR A 136 -3.26 16.92 13.72
C THR A 136 -2.26 18.01 13.35
N TYR A 137 -2.53 19.24 13.79
CA TYR A 137 -1.70 20.40 13.51
C TYR A 137 -1.34 21.11 14.81
N SER A 138 -0.09 21.54 14.93
CA SER A 138 0.33 22.44 16.00
C SER A 138 0.30 23.91 15.56
N GLY A 139 0.02 24.82 16.48
CA GLY A 139 0.03 26.25 16.21
C GLY A 139 -1.03 26.65 15.18
N THR A 140 -0.77 27.72 14.45
CA THR A 140 -1.73 28.28 13.47
C THR A 140 -1.38 27.87 12.04
N TRP A 141 -2.37 27.29 11.36
CA TRP A 141 -2.34 26.92 9.95
C TRP A 141 -3.49 27.60 9.21
N SER A 142 -3.16 28.22 8.09
CA SER A 142 -4.11 28.83 7.17
C SER A 142 -4.56 27.82 6.13
N ASN A 143 -5.68 28.10 5.47
CA ASN A 143 -6.24 27.25 4.43
C ASN A 143 -6.09 27.90 3.06
N TRP A 144 -5.75 27.11 2.05
CA TRP A 144 -5.84 27.50 0.66
C TRP A 144 -6.67 26.46 -0.11
N ASN A 145 -7.42 26.90 -1.12
CA ASN A 145 -8.27 26.01 -1.92
C ASN A 145 -7.83 26.09 -3.39
N ASP A 146 -7.49 24.96 -3.98
CA ASP A 146 -7.20 24.79 -5.41
C ASP A 146 -7.67 23.39 -5.83
N THR A 147 -8.37 23.29 -6.95
CA THR A 147 -8.91 22.01 -7.45
C THR A 147 -7.83 21.01 -7.86
N LYS A 148 -6.58 21.46 -7.95
CA LYS A 148 -5.42 20.60 -8.21
C LYS A 148 -4.87 19.93 -6.95
N ASP A 149 -5.26 20.41 -5.77
CA ASP A 149 -4.90 19.81 -4.49
C ASP A 149 -5.82 18.62 -4.18
N MET A 150 -5.42 17.78 -3.23
CA MET A 150 -6.23 16.66 -2.81
C MET A 150 -7.54 17.18 -2.22
N ASN A 151 -8.66 16.66 -2.73
CA ASN A 151 -10.01 17.12 -2.43
C ASN A 151 -10.21 18.66 -2.42
N GLY A 152 -9.38 19.39 -3.16
CA GLY A 152 -9.53 20.82 -3.38
C GLY A 152 -8.91 21.74 -2.33
N SER A 153 -8.06 21.25 -1.41
CA SER A 153 -7.41 22.12 -0.43
C SER A 153 -6.03 21.70 0.06
N GLU A 154 -5.38 22.67 0.71
CA GLU A 154 -4.15 22.51 1.47
C GLU A 154 -4.20 23.34 2.76
N LYS A 155 -3.45 22.90 3.77
CA LYS A 155 -3.09 23.71 4.94
C LYS A 155 -1.67 24.24 4.79
N PHE A 156 -1.44 25.49 5.15
CA PHE A 156 -0.08 26.05 5.16
C PHE A 156 0.23 26.90 6.38
N THR A 157 1.51 27.04 6.68
CA THR A 157 2.06 27.92 7.71
C THR A 157 3.42 28.44 7.27
N ASN A 158 3.88 29.54 7.84
CA ASN A 158 5.24 30.04 7.69
C ASN A 158 5.94 30.21 9.06
N THR A 159 5.32 29.70 10.13
CA THR A 159 5.83 29.80 11.49
C THR A 159 6.76 28.63 11.77
N ALA A 160 8.01 28.92 12.15
CA ALA A 160 9.00 27.92 12.53
C ALA A 160 8.50 27.06 13.71
N GLY A 161 8.71 25.75 13.63
CA GLY A 161 8.33 24.79 14.66
C GLY A 161 6.88 24.29 14.58
N ASN A 162 6.01 24.95 13.80
CA ASN A 162 4.69 24.39 13.53
C ASN A 162 4.82 23.07 12.76
N TYR A 163 4.01 22.08 13.12
CA TYR A 163 4.03 20.77 12.49
C TYR A 163 2.63 20.26 12.17
N ALA A 164 2.59 19.33 11.22
CA ALA A 164 1.45 18.46 10.95
C ALA A 164 1.86 17.00 11.24
N GLU A 165 0.98 16.23 11.85
CA GLU A 165 1.24 14.87 12.29
C GLU A 165 0.09 13.93 11.97
N PHE A 166 0.43 12.70 11.56
CA PHE A 166 -0.52 11.66 11.17
C PHE A 166 -0.03 10.28 11.62
N SER A 167 -0.91 9.52 12.26
CA SER A 167 -0.65 8.14 12.69
C SER A 167 -1.33 7.15 11.73
N PHE A 168 -0.61 6.10 11.36
CA PHE A 168 -1.06 5.09 10.41
C PHE A 168 -0.57 3.69 10.80
N THR A 169 -1.26 2.66 10.33
CA THR A 169 -0.79 1.27 10.42
C THR A 169 -0.41 0.81 9.01
N GLY A 170 0.88 0.60 8.76
CA GLY A 170 1.34 0.40 7.40
C GLY A 170 2.83 0.15 7.24
N THR A 171 3.24 -0.20 6.03
CA THR A 171 4.66 -0.42 5.68
C THR A 171 5.28 0.75 4.93
N GLY A 172 4.49 1.78 4.64
CA GLY A 172 4.99 2.97 3.97
C GLY A 172 4.16 4.20 4.21
N VAL A 173 4.79 5.36 4.04
CA VAL A 173 4.19 6.68 4.22
C VAL A 173 4.74 7.69 3.21
N ARG A 174 3.90 8.65 2.83
CA ARG A 174 4.21 9.81 2.00
C ARG A 174 3.72 11.08 2.67
N TYR A 175 4.47 12.16 2.44
CA TYR A 175 4.04 13.53 2.63
C TYR A 175 3.93 14.19 1.26
N LEU A 176 2.71 14.59 0.90
CA LEU A 176 2.38 15.29 -0.33
C LEU A 176 2.21 16.79 -0.04
N SER A 177 2.77 17.59 -0.93
CA SER A 177 2.76 19.05 -0.88
C SER A 177 2.90 19.60 -2.30
N MET A 178 3.42 20.80 -2.43
CA MET A 178 3.73 21.46 -3.70
C MET A 178 5.15 21.99 -3.70
N THR A 179 5.68 22.23 -4.90
CA THR A 179 6.86 23.07 -5.08
C THR A 179 6.48 24.36 -5.76
N GLN A 180 6.88 25.51 -5.20
CA GLN A 180 6.55 26.84 -5.75
C GLN A 180 7.49 27.94 -5.21
N PRO A 181 7.46 29.18 -5.77
CA PRO A 181 8.49 30.19 -5.50
C PRO A 181 8.54 30.79 -4.09
N ASN A 182 7.56 30.50 -3.22
CA ASN A 182 7.47 31.04 -1.85
C ASN A 182 7.68 29.97 -0.77
N MET A 183 8.06 28.75 -1.14
CA MET A 183 8.16 27.64 -0.20
C MET A 183 9.44 27.69 0.63
N GLY A 184 9.32 27.22 1.87
CA GLY A 184 10.41 26.97 2.80
C GLY A 184 10.79 25.49 2.85
N LYS A 185 11.55 25.15 3.89
CA LYS A 185 12.01 23.78 4.14
C LYS A 185 11.26 23.11 5.27
N VAL A 186 11.08 21.80 5.18
CA VAL A 186 10.50 20.97 6.24
C VAL A 186 11.47 19.89 6.70
N ASP A 187 11.34 19.50 7.97
CA ASP A 187 11.95 18.29 8.52
C ASP A 187 10.86 17.23 8.71
N VAL A 188 11.17 15.98 8.38
CA VAL A 188 10.25 14.85 8.54
C VAL A 188 10.80 13.89 9.58
N TYR A 189 9.94 13.54 10.53
CA TYR A 189 10.19 12.56 11.58
C TYR A 189 9.27 11.36 11.38
N ILE A 190 9.80 10.17 11.64
CA ILE A 190 9.04 8.92 11.72
C ILE A 190 9.24 8.35 13.12
N ASP A 191 8.14 8.10 13.83
CA ASP A 191 8.14 7.54 15.18
C ASP A 191 9.03 8.33 16.15
N GLY A 192 8.94 9.66 16.06
CA GLY A 192 9.75 10.59 16.87
C GLY A 192 11.22 10.73 16.45
N THR A 193 11.70 9.91 15.53
CA THR A 193 13.08 9.95 15.03
C THR A 193 13.17 10.77 13.74
N LEU A 194 14.16 11.66 13.63
CA LEU A 194 14.39 12.45 12.41
C LEU A 194 14.69 11.52 11.24
N ALA A 195 13.79 11.48 10.26
CA ALA A 195 13.91 10.65 9.08
C ALA A 195 14.61 11.37 7.93
N GLN A 196 14.33 12.67 7.75
CA GLN A 196 14.98 13.52 6.76
C GLN A 196 14.88 14.99 7.16
N ALA A 197 15.99 15.73 7.08
CA ALA A 197 16.05 17.15 7.38
C ALA A 197 16.10 18.01 6.12
N GLY A 198 15.60 19.24 6.21
CA GLY A 198 15.81 20.31 5.25
C GLY A 198 15.23 20.05 3.86
N ILE A 199 14.12 19.32 3.76
CA ILE A 199 13.43 19.06 2.49
C ILE A 199 12.96 20.38 1.92
N ASP A 200 13.58 20.79 0.80
CA ASP A 200 13.31 22.07 0.16
C ASP A 200 12.14 21.96 -0.82
N ALA A 201 11.07 22.70 -0.54
CA ALA A 201 9.89 22.75 -1.38
C ALA A 201 9.95 23.90 -2.41
N TYR A 202 11.07 24.61 -2.54
CA TYR A 202 11.21 25.65 -3.55
C TYR A 202 11.25 25.10 -4.98
N ALA A 203 10.50 25.74 -5.88
CA ALA A 203 10.72 25.70 -7.32
C ALA A 203 10.35 27.03 -7.96
N SER A 204 10.96 27.38 -9.10
CA SER A 204 10.62 28.60 -9.84
C SER A 204 9.23 28.55 -10.50
N THR A 205 8.64 27.35 -10.61
CA THR A 205 7.31 27.10 -11.16
C THR A 205 6.46 26.30 -10.19
N VAL A 206 5.15 26.55 -10.18
CA VAL A 206 4.20 25.82 -9.32
C VAL A 206 3.98 24.41 -9.85
N THR A 207 4.21 23.41 -8.99
CA THR A 207 3.81 22.02 -9.22
C THR A 207 3.07 21.53 -7.98
N LYS A 208 1.82 21.08 -8.14
CA LYS A 208 0.98 20.54 -7.05
C LYS A 208 1.15 19.02 -6.95
N GLN A 209 0.69 18.42 -5.85
CA GLN A 209 0.66 16.96 -5.64
C GLN A 209 2.06 16.31 -5.70
N VAL A 210 3.07 17.00 -5.18
CA VAL A 210 4.47 16.54 -5.15
C VAL A 210 4.72 15.70 -3.90
N PRO A 211 5.16 14.43 -4.03
CA PRO A 211 5.62 13.64 -2.89
C PRO A 211 7.00 14.13 -2.44
N LEU A 212 7.03 15.10 -1.53
CA LEU A 212 8.28 15.69 -1.02
C LEU A 212 9.04 14.74 -0.09
N PHE A 213 8.35 13.80 0.55
CA PHE A 213 8.96 12.73 1.32
C PHE A 213 8.21 11.43 1.11
N GLU A 214 8.96 10.33 1.09
CA GLU A 214 8.42 8.99 1.02
C GLU A 214 9.33 7.97 1.69
N LYS A 215 8.70 6.99 2.36
CA LYS A 215 9.38 5.81 2.90
C LYS A 215 8.48 4.58 2.71
N THR A 216 9.00 3.52 2.10
CA THR A 216 8.22 2.30 1.74
C THR A 216 8.74 1.01 2.37
N ASN A 217 9.78 1.13 3.18
CA ASN A 217 10.45 0.04 3.87
C ASN A 217 10.31 0.16 5.39
N LEU A 218 9.17 0.72 5.86
CA LEU A 218 8.88 0.68 7.28
C LEU A 218 8.63 -0.78 7.68
N ALA A 219 8.85 -1.07 8.97
CA ALA A 219 8.17 -2.21 9.54
C ALA A 219 6.67 -2.02 9.29
N ALA A 220 5.89 -3.08 9.22
CA ALA A 220 4.46 -2.90 9.28
C ALA A 220 4.05 -2.61 10.73
N GLY A 221 2.77 -2.30 10.93
CA GLY A 221 2.27 -1.93 12.24
C GLY A 221 2.17 -0.41 12.38
N PRO A 222 1.96 0.07 13.62
CA PRO A 222 1.66 1.47 13.87
C PRO A 222 2.90 2.34 13.72
N HIS A 223 2.71 3.47 13.06
CA HIS A 223 3.72 4.48 12.82
C HIS A 223 3.11 5.88 12.91
N THR A 224 3.95 6.86 13.20
CA THR A 224 3.58 8.28 13.17
C THR A 224 4.56 9.04 12.28
N ILE A 225 4.02 9.76 11.29
CA ILE A 225 4.77 10.77 10.53
C ILE A 225 4.50 12.15 11.11
N LYS A 226 5.56 12.94 11.31
CA LYS A 226 5.47 14.35 11.70
C LYS A 226 6.31 15.20 10.76
N VAL A 227 5.70 16.21 10.16
CA VAL A 227 6.32 17.16 9.24
C VAL A 227 6.41 18.51 9.93
N VAL A 228 7.62 19.00 10.16
CA VAL A 228 7.90 20.24 10.92
C VAL A 228 8.35 21.33 9.97
N CYS A 229 7.70 22.49 10.00
CA CYS A 229 8.14 23.66 9.27
C CYS A 229 9.38 24.27 9.93
N THR A 230 10.49 24.33 9.20
CA THR A 230 11.76 24.81 9.78
C THR A 230 11.82 26.33 9.93
N GLY A 231 10.94 27.07 9.22
CA GLY A 231 11.07 28.52 9.08
C GLY A 231 12.30 28.97 8.30
N THR A 232 12.99 28.04 7.63
CA THR A 232 14.12 28.33 6.74
C THR A 232 13.72 28.15 5.28
N LYS A 233 14.50 28.75 4.36
CA LYS A 233 14.25 28.69 2.93
C LYS A 233 15.57 28.72 2.14
N ASN A 234 15.52 28.25 0.91
CA ASN A 234 16.54 28.61 -0.09
C ASN A 234 16.53 30.14 -0.35
N THR A 235 17.71 30.70 -0.61
CA THR A 235 17.91 32.12 -1.00
C THR A 235 17.03 32.59 -2.14
N ALA A 236 16.72 31.73 -3.13
CA ALA A 236 15.86 32.10 -4.27
C ALA A 236 14.36 32.08 -3.95
N SER A 237 13.96 31.53 -2.80
CA SER A 237 12.56 31.52 -2.38
C SER A 237 12.16 32.88 -1.83
N SER A 238 10.93 33.32 -2.11
CA SER A 238 10.39 34.58 -1.60
C SER A 238 9.92 34.49 -0.15
N ASN A 239 9.61 33.30 0.37
CA ASN A 239 9.06 33.11 1.73
C ASN A 239 9.45 31.73 2.30
N THR A 240 9.01 31.41 3.52
CA THR A 240 9.31 30.19 4.27
C THR A 240 8.07 29.29 4.42
N VAL A 241 7.16 29.33 3.43
CA VAL A 241 5.88 28.62 3.53
C VAL A 241 6.10 27.11 3.50
N CYS A 242 5.53 26.42 4.48
CA CYS A 242 5.41 24.98 4.52
C CYS A 242 3.93 24.63 4.40
N ALA A 243 3.59 23.65 3.57
CA ALA A 243 2.20 23.31 3.30
C ALA A 243 2.00 21.80 3.26
N LEU A 244 0.88 21.35 3.79
CA LEU A 244 0.42 19.98 3.70
C LEU A 244 -0.80 19.92 2.79
N ASP A 245 -0.69 19.10 1.76
CA ASP A 245 -1.79 18.76 0.85
C ASP A 245 -2.42 17.43 1.30
N ALA A 246 -1.60 16.39 1.47
CA ALA A 246 -2.05 15.12 2.01
C ALA A 246 -0.92 14.31 2.65
N PHE A 247 -1.30 13.40 3.54
CA PHE A 247 -0.50 12.22 3.81
C PHE A 247 -0.99 11.05 2.96
N ALA A 248 -0.12 10.07 2.73
CA ALA A 248 -0.57 8.77 2.24
C ALA A 248 0.17 7.66 2.95
N SER A 249 -0.47 6.51 3.13
CA SER A 249 0.16 5.34 3.74
C SER A 249 -0.13 4.07 2.94
N ILE A 250 0.83 3.16 2.88
CA ILE A 250 0.58 1.79 2.43
C ILE A 250 0.04 1.04 3.64
N GLN A 251 -1.28 0.86 3.68
CA GLN A 251 -1.89 0.10 4.75
C GLN A 251 -1.35 -1.33 4.74
N PHE A 252 -0.99 -1.79 5.92
CA PHE A 252 -0.64 -3.17 6.13
C PHE A 252 -1.61 -3.80 7.11
N PRO A 253 -2.05 -5.03 6.83
CA PRO A 253 -1.86 -5.77 5.59
C PRO A 253 -2.68 -5.16 4.44
N ALA A 254 -2.11 -5.18 3.23
CA ALA A 254 -2.77 -4.65 2.03
C ALA A 254 -4.09 -5.40 1.78
N LYS A 255 -5.18 -4.65 1.59
CA LYS A 255 -6.52 -5.21 1.34
C LYS A 255 -6.52 -6.14 0.13
N ASN A 256 -7.21 -7.28 0.26
CA ASN A 256 -7.33 -8.34 -0.75
C ASN A 256 -6.02 -9.01 -1.17
N ALA A 257 -4.90 -8.78 -0.48
CA ALA A 257 -3.65 -9.48 -0.74
C ALA A 257 -3.55 -10.78 0.07
N ASN A 258 -2.86 -11.76 -0.50
CA ASN A 258 -2.45 -12.99 0.16
C ASN A 258 -1.04 -12.81 0.72
N PHE A 259 -0.83 -13.39 1.89
CA PHE A 259 0.43 -13.34 2.61
C PHE A 259 0.82 -14.73 3.08
N LYS A 260 2.11 -15.01 3.07
CA LYS A 260 2.70 -16.05 3.89
C LYS A 260 3.20 -15.45 5.19
N VAL A 261 3.15 -16.23 6.27
CA VAL A 261 3.57 -15.80 7.61
C VAL A 261 4.64 -16.74 8.11
N VAL A 262 5.88 -16.27 8.22
CA VAL A 262 7.07 -17.09 8.44
C VAL A 262 7.64 -16.86 9.84
N ASN A 263 7.83 -17.93 10.59
CA ASN A 263 8.40 -17.88 11.94
C ASN A 263 9.90 -17.54 11.91
N LYS A 264 10.36 -16.71 12.84
CA LYS A 264 11.77 -16.30 12.93
C LYS A 264 12.70 -17.43 13.35
N SER A 265 12.33 -18.25 14.34
CA SER A 265 13.22 -19.31 14.84
C SER A 265 13.38 -20.48 13.87
N SER A 266 12.33 -20.84 13.13
CA SER A 266 12.30 -22.06 12.31
C SER A 266 12.42 -21.79 10.82
N ASN A 267 12.18 -20.56 10.36
CA ASN A 267 11.97 -20.18 8.96
C ASN A 267 10.83 -20.96 8.27
N LYS A 268 9.88 -21.52 9.03
CA LYS A 268 8.71 -22.24 8.52
C LYS A 268 7.50 -21.31 8.44
N ALA A 269 6.58 -21.61 7.52
CA ALA A 269 5.35 -20.84 7.32
C ALA A 269 4.19 -21.40 8.15
N ILE A 270 3.28 -20.54 8.57
CA ILE A 270 1.97 -20.94 9.12
C ILE A 270 1.21 -21.73 8.04
N ASP A 271 0.69 -22.89 8.42
CA ASP A 271 0.12 -23.90 7.53
C ASP A 271 -1.13 -24.52 8.17
N VAL A 272 -2.20 -24.70 7.39
CA VAL A 272 -3.32 -25.56 7.81
C VAL A 272 -2.94 -27.02 7.58
N SER A 273 -2.85 -27.79 8.66
CA SER A 273 -2.37 -29.18 8.63
C SER A 273 -3.06 -30.02 7.55
N GLY A 274 -2.25 -30.62 6.67
CA GLY A 274 -2.71 -31.46 5.58
C GLY A 274 -3.51 -30.73 4.50
N GLY A 275 -3.50 -29.40 4.49
CA GLY A 275 -4.32 -28.59 3.60
C GLY A 275 -5.83 -28.75 3.84
N SER A 276 -6.23 -29.15 5.05
CA SER A 276 -7.62 -29.42 5.36
C SER A 276 -8.54 -28.22 5.08
N LEU A 277 -9.76 -28.50 4.65
CA LEU A 277 -10.82 -27.51 4.44
C LEU A 277 -11.85 -27.49 5.58
N THR A 278 -11.66 -28.31 6.62
CA THR A 278 -12.64 -28.49 7.69
C THR A 278 -12.34 -27.60 8.90
N ALA A 279 -13.39 -27.06 9.52
CA ALA A 279 -13.29 -26.40 10.82
C ALA A 279 -12.75 -27.37 11.88
N GLY A 280 -12.00 -26.84 12.84
CA GLY A 280 -11.29 -27.60 13.87
C GLY A 280 -9.96 -28.20 13.41
N ALA A 281 -9.57 -28.06 12.14
CA ALA A 281 -8.24 -28.52 11.71
C ALA A 281 -7.14 -27.68 12.36
N ASN A 282 -6.09 -28.34 12.83
CA ASN A 282 -4.96 -27.67 13.46
C ASN A 282 -4.22 -26.75 12.49
N ILE A 283 -3.82 -25.60 13.01
CA ILE A 283 -2.84 -24.73 12.37
C ILE A 283 -1.47 -25.07 12.97
N ILE A 284 -0.52 -25.34 12.07
CA ILE A 284 0.84 -25.75 12.38
C ILE A 284 1.83 -24.80 11.70
N GLN A 285 3.12 -25.00 11.93
CA GLN A 285 4.14 -24.52 11.01
C GLN A 285 4.64 -25.65 10.12
N TRP A 286 4.91 -25.33 8.86
CA TRP A 286 5.47 -26.26 7.90
C TRP A 286 6.50 -25.60 6.99
N THR A 287 7.33 -26.42 6.34
CA THR A 287 8.27 -25.91 5.34
C THR A 287 7.50 -25.15 4.25
N ASP A 288 7.95 -23.93 3.94
CA ASP A 288 7.35 -23.10 2.89
C ASP A 288 7.44 -23.82 1.55
N SER A 289 6.28 -24.11 0.97
CA SER A 289 6.10 -24.81 -0.30
C SER A 289 5.35 -23.97 -1.33
N GLY A 290 4.92 -22.76 -0.96
CA GLY A 290 4.01 -21.93 -1.75
C GLY A 290 2.59 -22.50 -1.89
N ALA A 291 2.23 -23.50 -1.08
CA ALA A 291 0.92 -24.14 -1.16
C ALA A 291 -0.21 -23.22 -0.65
N GLY A 292 -1.42 -23.40 -1.19
CA GLY A 292 -2.56 -22.52 -0.89
C GLY A 292 -2.96 -22.50 0.59
N ASN A 293 -2.72 -23.57 1.33
CA ASN A 293 -2.94 -23.69 2.78
C ASN A 293 -1.88 -22.96 3.64
N GLN A 294 -0.89 -22.33 3.01
CA GLN A 294 0.11 -21.45 3.63
C GLN A 294 -0.13 -19.96 3.31
N ASN A 295 -1.19 -19.67 2.57
CA ASN A 295 -1.56 -18.32 2.16
C ASN A 295 -2.73 -17.81 3.00
N TRP A 296 -2.57 -16.62 3.54
CA TRP A 296 -3.46 -16.01 4.50
C TRP A 296 -3.87 -14.63 4.03
N ARG A 297 -5.14 -14.28 4.21
CA ARG A 297 -5.64 -12.91 4.05
C ARG A 297 -5.89 -12.35 5.43
N PHE A 298 -5.58 -11.08 5.61
CA PHE A 298 -5.87 -10.38 6.84
C PHE A 298 -7.00 -9.38 6.55
N VAL A 299 -8.17 -9.64 7.11
CA VAL A 299 -9.38 -8.85 6.90
C VAL A 299 -9.57 -7.94 8.12
N PRO A 300 -9.60 -6.60 7.95
CA PRO A 300 -9.75 -5.69 9.08
C PRO A 300 -11.15 -5.78 9.70
N VAL A 301 -11.22 -5.85 11.03
CA VAL A 301 -12.49 -5.83 11.80
C VAL A 301 -13.01 -4.39 11.96
N GLY A 302 -12.10 -3.41 12.04
CA GLY A 302 -12.42 -1.98 12.12
C GLY A 302 -11.95 -1.28 13.40
N ASP A 303 -11.45 -2.03 14.37
CA ASP A 303 -10.93 -1.57 15.67
C ASP A 303 -9.39 -1.65 15.79
N GLY A 304 -8.72 -1.93 14.67
CA GLY A 304 -7.27 -2.19 14.61
C GLY A 304 -6.90 -3.66 14.70
N SER A 305 -7.86 -4.56 14.90
CA SER A 305 -7.68 -6.01 14.79
C SER A 305 -8.04 -6.55 13.40
N TYR A 306 -7.65 -7.81 13.18
CA TYR A 306 -7.83 -8.55 11.94
C TYR A 306 -8.40 -9.94 12.20
N GLU A 307 -9.23 -10.39 11.28
CA GLU A 307 -9.47 -11.80 11.04
C GLU A 307 -8.38 -12.32 10.09
N ILE A 308 -7.72 -13.41 10.48
CA ILE A 308 -6.69 -14.06 9.65
C ILE A 308 -7.32 -15.25 8.95
N VAL A 309 -7.63 -15.08 7.67
CA VAL A 309 -8.43 -16.00 6.87
C VAL A 309 -7.54 -16.87 5.99
N SER A 310 -7.67 -18.18 6.10
CA SER A 310 -7.02 -19.13 5.19
C SER A 310 -7.53 -18.93 3.76
N ARG A 311 -6.62 -18.75 2.80
CA ARG A 311 -6.98 -18.67 1.38
C ARG A 311 -7.56 -19.99 0.86
N ASN A 312 -7.14 -21.11 1.42
CA ASN A 312 -7.52 -22.43 0.96
C ASN A 312 -8.96 -22.80 1.35
N SER A 313 -9.34 -22.51 2.60
CA SER A 313 -10.62 -22.95 3.18
C SER A 313 -11.62 -21.82 3.40
N ALA A 314 -11.18 -20.56 3.35
CA ALA A 314 -11.93 -19.38 3.80
C ALA A 314 -12.30 -19.39 5.30
N LEU A 315 -11.71 -20.27 6.10
CA LEU A 315 -11.88 -20.33 7.56
C LEU A 315 -10.86 -19.44 8.28
N LEU A 316 -11.19 -19.06 9.51
CA LEU A 316 -10.44 -18.10 10.32
C LEU A 316 -9.47 -18.81 11.26
N MET A 317 -8.29 -18.23 11.49
CA MET A 317 -7.41 -18.60 12.60
C MET A 317 -8.11 -18.30 13.93
N ASP A 318 -8.23 -19.31 14.78
CA ASP A 318 -8.97 -19.25 16.04
C ASP A 318 -8.21 -19.96 17.16
N VAL A 319 -8.33 -19.44 18.38
CA VAL A 319 -7.87 -20.15 19.58
C VAL A 319 -8.94 -21.15 19.98
N SER A 320 -8.57 -22.43 20.01
CA SER A 320 -9.52 -23.51 20.28
C SER A 320 -10.27 -23.29 21.60
N GLY A 321 -11.61 -23.31 21.51
CA GLY A 321 -12.51 -23.12 22.65
C GLY A 321 -12.43 -21.73 23.29
N ALA A 322 -11.91 -20.72 22.60
CA ALA A 322 -11.66 -19.37 23.13
C ALA A 322 -10.86 -19.38 24.46
N SER A 323 -10.01 -20.38 24.63
CA SER A 323 -9.18 -20.53 25.83
C SER A 323 -8.30 -19.30 26.05
N THR A 324 -7.99 -18.99 27.30
CA THR A 324 -7.03 -17.94 27.68
C THR A 324 -5.76 -18.52 28.30
N ALA A 325 -5.62 -19.85 28.32
CA ALA A 325 -4.48 -20.54 28.88
C ALA A 325 -3.28 -20.54 27.92
N ASP A 326 -2.07 -20.57 28.48
CA ASP A 326 -0.84 -20.84 27.74
C ASP A 326 -0.85 -22.25 27.13
N GLY A 327 -0.37 -22.38 25.90
CA GLY A 327 -0.35 -23.64 25.18
C GLY A 327 -1.69 -24.03 24.55
N ALA A 328 -2.72 -23.19 24.66
CA ALA A 328 -3.98 -23.43 23.95
C ALA A 328 -3.73 -23.48 22.44
N THR A 329 -4.28 -24.51 21.78
CA THR A 329 -4.04 -24.79 20.37
C THR A 329 -4.73 -23.80 19.47
N VAL A 330 -4.10 -23.52 18.33
CA VAL A 330 -4.66 -22.70 17.26
C VAL A 330 -5.17 -23.60 16.14
N VAL A 331 -6.40 -23.33 15.71
CA VAL A 331 -7.14 -24.11 14.71
C VAL A 331 -7.72 -23.16 13.65
N GLN A 332 -8.18 -23.70 12.52
CA GLN A 332 -9.08 -22.97 11.64
C GLN A 332 -10.53 -23.22 12.05
N SER A 333 -11.38 -22.20 12.07
CA SER A 333 -12.79 -22.31 12.45
C SER A 333 -13.70 -21.44 11.57
N SER A 334 -14.99 -21.72 11.60
CA SER A 334 -16.00 -20.85 10.96
C SER A 334 -16.05 -19.52 11.67
N ASP A 335 -16.34 -18.46 10.92
CA ASP A 335 -16.54 -17.13 11.49
C ASP A 335 -17.72 -17.11 12.45
N THR A 336 -17.44 -16.71 13.70
CA THR A 336 -18.42 -16.49 14.76
C THR A 336 -18.34 -15.06 15.31
N ASN A 337 -17.48 -14.23 14.72
CA ASN A 337 -17.11 -12.90 15.20
C ASN A 337 -16.68 -12.88 16.69
N ALA A 338 -16.10 -13.99 17.16
CA ALA A 338 -15.63 -14.11 18.54
C ALA A 338 -14.28 -13.41 18.71
N ALA A 339 -14.02 -12.82 19.88
CA ALA A 339 -12.74 -12.17 20.17
C ALA A 339 -11.53 -13.12 20.07
N SER A 340 -11.74 -14.45 20.15
CA SER A 340 -10.69 -15.46 19.94
C SER A 340 -10.27 -15.59 18.47
N GLN A 341 -11.06 -15.05 17.54
CA GLN A 341 -10.81 -15.02 16.09
C GLN A 341 -10.22 -13.68 15.63
N HIS A 342 -10.10 -12.71 16.54
CA HIS A 342 -9.56 -11.38 16.26
C HIS A 342 -8.12 -11.28 16.74
N TRP A 343 -7.26 -10.76 15.88
CA TRP A 343 -5.81 -10.72 16.09
C TRP A 343 -5.26 -9.33 15.81
N THR A 344 -4.32 -8.87 16.62
CA THR A 344 -3.57 -7.63 16.40
C THR A 344 -2.13 -7.95 16.02
N LEU A 345 -1.54 -7.12 15.16
CA LEU A 345 -0.14 -7.25 14.74
C LEU A 345 0.71 -6.23 15.49
N VAL A 346 1.52 -6.70 16.43
CA VAL A 346 2.41 -5.85 17.23
C VAL A 346 3.82 -5.89 16.63
N ALA A 347 4.31 -4.75 16.15
CA ALA A 347 5.64 -4.65 15.58
C ALA A 347 6.72 -4.93 16.63
N SER A 348 7.70 -5.77 16.28
CA SER A 348 8.85 -6.10 17.14
C SER A 348 10.20 -5.63 16.55
N GLY A 349 10.15 -4.83 15.47
CA GLY A 349 11.32 -4.34 14.74
C GLY A 349 11.83 -5.30 13.66
N ASN A 350 12.70 -4.80 12.77
CA ASN A 350 13.33 -5.56 11.67
C ASN A 350 12.36 -6.35 10.77
N GLY A 351 11.11 -5.87 10.65
CA GLY A 351 10.06 -6.51 9.84
C GLY A 351 9.40 -7.75 10.46
N TYR A 352 9.59 -7.99 11.77
CA TYR A 352 8.91 -9.05 12.52
C TYR A 352 7.75 -8.50 13.37
N TYR A 353 6.73 -9.33 13.57
CA TYR A 353 5.53 -9.06 14.33
C TYR A 353 5.29 -10.13 15.38
N LYS A 354 4.59 -9.75 16.43
CA LYS A 354 3.82 -10.67 17.25
C LYS A 354 2.37 -10.63 16.80
N ILE A 355 1.75 -11.80 16.71
CA ILE A 355 0.34 -11.94 16.35
C ILE A 355 -0.41 -12.16 17.67
N LYS A 356 -1.02 -11.11 18.21
CA LYS A 356 -1.61 -11.10 19.54
C LYS A 356 -3.13 -11.31 19.48
N ASN A 357 -3.64 -12.29 20.22
CA ASN A 357 -5.07 -12.59 20.29
C ASN A 357 -5.81 -11.53 21.13
N VAL A 358 -6.97 -11.06 20.64
CA VAL A 358 -7.75 -10.02 21.33
C VAL A 358 -8.45 -10.55 22.58
N ASN A 359 -8.85 -11.82 22.62
CA ASN A 359 -9.55 -12.41 23.78
C ASN A 359 -8.65 -12.65 25.01
N SER A 360 -7.39 -13.03 24.79
CA SER A 360 -6.50 -13.51 25.87
C SER A 360 -5.30 -12.60 26.17
N ASP A 361 -5.06 -11.60 25.32
CA ASP A 361 -3.85 -10.79 25.25
C ASP A 361 -2.54 -11.57 25.03
N LYS A 362 -2.63 -12.87 24.68
CA LYS A 362 -1.47 -13.74 24.40
C LYS A 362 -1.04 -13.69 22.95
N VAL A 363 0.18 -14.12 22.66
CA VAL A 363 0.77 -14.10 21.32
C VAL A 363 0.83 -15.49 20.71
N LEU A 364 0.72 -15.56 19.39
CA LEU A 364 0.93 -16.77 18.61
C LEU A 364 2.37 -17.24 18.74
N ASP A 365 2.55 -18.52 19.04
CA ASP A 365 3.83 -19.15 19.31
C ASP A 365 3.89 -20.52 18.64
N VAL A 366 5.13 -20.96 18.38
CA VAL A 366 5.41 -22.34 18.04
C VAL A 366 5.55 -23.11 19.34
N SER A 367 4.72 -24.14 19.51
CA SER A 367 4.82 -25.02 20.69
C SER A 367 6.22 -25.63 20.84
N SER A 368 6.57 -26.03 22.06
CA SER A 368 7.85 -26.71 22.36
C SER A 368 8.05 -28.01 21.55
N GLY A 369 6.97 -28.64 21.07
CA GLY A 369 7.01 -29.79 20.16
C GLY A 369 7.39 -29.47 18.71
N GLY A 370 7.53 -28.18 18.36
CA GLY A 370 8.17 -27.72 17.13
C GLY A 370 7.31 -27.72 15.86
N SER A 371 6.06 -28.17 15.91
CA SER A 371 5.14 -28.16 14.75
C SER A 371 3.83 -27.44 15.02
N GLN A 372 3.20 -27.69 16.16
CA GLN A 372 1.89 -27.12 16.49
C GLN A 372 1.99 -25.62 16.82
N LEU A 373 1.04 -24.82 16.34
CA LEU A 373 0.88 -23.44 16.81
C LEU A 373 -0.07 -23.38 17.99
N VAL A 374 0.29 -22.53 18.94
CA VAL A 374 -0.42 -22.28 20.20
C VAL A 374 -0.42 -20.79 20.48
N GLN A 375 -1.22 -20.34 21.44
CA GLN A 375 -1.01 -19.04 22.07
C GLN A 375 -0.23 -19.20 23.39
N THR A 376 0.63 -18.24 23.71
CA THR A 376 1.37 -18.18 24.97
C THR A 376 1.56 -16.73 25.42
N THR A 377 1.85 -16.56 26.70
CA THR A 377 2.32 -15.29 27.26
C THR A 377 3.52 -14.77 26.47
N ASP A 378 3.55 -13.47 26.20
CA ASP A 378 4.63 -12.82 25.46
C ASP A 378 5.94 -12.89 26.25
N THR A 379 6.92 -13.60 25.68
CA THR A 379 8.27 -13.78 26.25
C THR A 379 9.34 -13.12 25.40
N ASN A 380 8.97 -12.44 24.30
CA ASN A 380 9.88 -11.99 23.25
C ASN A 380 10.72 -13.11 22.60
N ALA A 381 10.33 -14.38 22.73
CA ALA A 381 11.06 -15.47 22.10
C ALA A 381 10.99 -15.40 20.56
N ASP A 382 12.03 -15.84 19.87
CA ASP A 382 12.04 -15.89 18.39
C ASP A 382 10.96 -16.83 17.83
N SER A 383 10.46 -17.78 18.61
CA SER A 383 9.30 -18.61 18.25
C SER A 383 7.97 -17.83 18.21
N GLN A 384 7.92 -16.65 18.83
CA GLN A 384 6.75 -15.75 18.85
C GLN A 384 6.85 -14.62 17.81
N LEU A 385 7.92 -14.60 17.02
CA LEU A 385 8.19 -13.56 16.03
C LEU A 385 7.93 -14.06 14.62
N TRP A 386 7.10 -13.32 13.89
CA TRP A 386 6.55 -13.70 12.60
C TRP A 386 6.84 -12.65 11.55
N LYS A 387 7.32 -13.06 10.37
CA LYS A 387 7.49 -12.20 9.21
C LYS A 387 6.32 -12.42 8.25
N VAL A 388 5.55 -11.38 8.00
CA VAL A 388 4.44 -11.44 7.04
C VAL A 388 4.93 -10.96 5.68
N VAL A 389 4.79 -11.79 4.65
CA VAL A 389 5.36 -11.57 3.31
C VAL A 389 4.22 -11.66 2.29
N ASN A 390 4.08 -10.63 1.47
CA ASN A 390 3.10 -10.61 0.37
C ASN A 390 3.47 -11.66 -0.70
N VAL A 391 2.48 -12.36 -1.26
CA VAL A 391 2.66 -13.41 -2.27
C VAL A 391 1.84 -13.20 -3.56
N ASP A 392 1.35 -11.98 -3.81
CA ASP A 392 0.56 -11.58 -5.00
C ASP A 392 1.25 -10.58 -5.95
#